data_AF-A0A7Y2A6Y9-F1
#
_entry.id   AF-A0A7Y2A6Y9-F1
#
_cell.length_a   1.000
_cell.length_b   1.000
_cell.length_c   1.000
_cell.angle_alpha   90.00
_cell.angle_beta   90.00
_cell.angle_gamma   90.00
#
_symmetry.space_group_name_H-M   'P 1'
#
loop_
_entity.id
_entity.type
_entity.pdbx_description
1 polymer ?
#
loop_
_entity_poly.entity_id
_entity_poly.type
_entity_poly.pdbx_seq_one_letter_code
_entity_poly.pdbx_strand_id
1 'polypeptide(L)'
;MKTFLYIYLSIFFWNTAFSQSDVIQFTTDDELPEGRITCIAQSQRGFIWVKTSTETTYFNGYEWTSLPTSEVPDPPIFNCASDLKAIDDSIRERLASYKISSYIVDDHGSTWVGTQENGIFYFPKKENDQSTDVVFEFIGFNNKIVRDFSNEIDVDHRYQTLSIAYSTLDFRSDRKPQYRYKIEGIHTDWILTKDPKVQFTSLPDRGTYVFKIQALQPGLDWSATRELNLNFLTPFYKTYVFIAIWVVLMILFLIAVIRWYFRRRLKVERLESKLKDLEGKALQSQMNPHFVF
;
A
#
# COMPACT_ATOMS: atom_id res chain seq x y z
N MET A 1 73.80 37.10 -20.76
CA MET A 1 73.24 37.40 -22.10
C MET A 1 73.55 36.21 -23.00
N LYS A 2 72.53 35.70 -23.73
CA LYS A 2 72.39 34.40 -24.45
C LYS A 2 71.59 33.34 -23.64
N THR A 3 70.24 33.39 -23.62
CA THR A 3 69.25 32.81 -24.59
C THR A 3 69.22 31.28 -24.54
N PHE A 4 68.22 30.67 -23.87
CA PHE A 4 66.93 30.14 -24.40
C PHE A 4 67.08 28.86 -25.27
N LEU A 5 66.11 27.92 -25.15
CA LEU A 5 65.95 26.57 -25.76
C LEU A 5 66.63 25.41 -24.98
N TYR A 6 66.02 24.27 -24.61
CA TYR A 6 64.79 23.56 -25.01
C TYR A 6 64.19 22.82 -23.78
N ILE A 7 62.97 23.14 -23.37
CA ILE A 7 61.74 22.31 -23.44
C ILE A 7 61.65 21.11 -22.47
N TYR A 8 60.93 21.37 -21.36
CA TYR A 8 59.90 20.54 -20.73
C TYR A 8 59.76 19.09 -21.26
N LEU A 9 60.21 18.13 -20.47
CA LEU A 9 59.70 16.75 -20.52
C LEU A 9 58.95 16.44 -19.22
N SER A 10 57.94 17.27 -18.89
CA SER A 10 56.88 16.84 -17.98
C SER A 10 55.95 15.95 -18.80
N ILE A 11 56.14 14.64 -18.70
CA ILE A 11 55.17 13.66 -19.17
C ILE A 11 53.92 13.90 -18.32
N PHE A 12 53.01 14.72 -18.84
CA PHE A 12 51.63 14.76 -18.41
C PHE A 12 51.03 13.40 -18.79
N PHE A 13 51.19 12.42 -17.91
CA PHE A 13 50.25 11.30 -17.87
C PHE A 13 48.91 11.92 -17.48
N TRP A 14 48.13 12.34 -18.49
CA TRP A 14 46.69 12.31 -18.35
C TRP A 14 46.31 10.84 -18.17
N ASN A 15 46.36 10.40 -16.91
CA ASN A 15 45.50 9.31 -16.48
C ASN A 15 44.08 9.83 -16.60
N THR A 16 43.50 9.72 -17.79
CA THR A 16 42.05 9.52 -17.86
C THR A 16 41.82 8.16 -17.23
N ALA A 17 41.69 8.14 -15.90
CA ALA A 17 41.01 7.06 -15.24
C ALA A 17 39.60 7.06 -15.82
N PHE A 18 39.36 6.23 -16.83
CA PHE A 18 38.01 5.84 -17.17
C PHE A 18 37.45 5.22 -15.90
N SER A 19 36.59 5.96 -15.21
CA SER A 19 35.66 5.36 -14.27
C SER A 19 34.84 4.38 -15.09
N GLN A 20 35.21 3.10 -15.02
CA GLN A 20 34.40 2.01 -15.54
C GLN A 20 33.12 2.06 -14.72
N SER A 21 31.97 2.25 -15.37
CA SER A 21 30.72 1.96 -14.66
C SER A 21 30.72 0.46 -14.44
N ASP A 22 30.79 0.07 -13.17
CA ASP A 22 30.68 -1.33 -12.77
C ASP A 22 29.35 -1.85 -13.32
N VAL A 23 29.47 -2.89 -14.14
CA VAL A 23 28.29 -3.62 -14.62
C VAL A 23 27.99 -4.67 -13.60
N ILE A 24 26.74 -4.69 -13.17
CA ILE A 24 26.25 -5.66 -12.20
C ILE A 24 25.58 -6.77 -13.00
N GLN A 25 25.92 -8.01 -12.68
CA GLN A 25 25.29 -9.18 -13.28
C GLN A 25 24.45 -9.86 -12.21
N PHE A 26 23.17 -10.08 -12.50
CA PHE A 26 22.26 -10.85 -11.68
C PHE A 26 22.08 -12.24 -12.27
N THR A 27 22.36 -13.25 -11.47
CA THR A 27 22.31 -14.67 -11.81
C THR A 27 21.52 -15.45 -10.76
N THR A 28 21.46 -16.78 -10.88
CA THR A 28 20.80 -17.63 -9.89
C THR A 28 21.45 -17.57 -8.50
N ASP A 29 22.72 -17.18 -8.43
CA ASP A 29 23.40 -16.98 -7.14
C ASP A 29 22.87 -15.73 -6.41
N ASP A 30 22.24 -14.81 -7.15
CA ASP A 30 21.62 -13.57 -6.65
C ASP A 30 20.11 -13.72 -6.45
N GLU A 31 19.62 -14.95 -6.26
CA GLU A 31 18.20 -15.28 -6.07
C GLU A 31 17.32 -15.09 -7.33
N LEU A 32 17.92 -14.83 -8.49
CA LEU A 32 17.17 -14.88 -9.75
C LEU A 32 16.70 -16.32 -10.01
N PRO A 33 15.43 -16.57 -10.35
CA PRO A 33 14.92 -17.94 -10.48
C PRO A 33 15.58 -18.76 -11.60
N GLU A 34 15.98 -18.11 -12.69
CA GLU A 34 16.58 -18.76 -13.85
C GLU A 34 17.48 -17.77 -14.61
N GLY A 35 18.60 -18.25 -15.16
CA GLY A 35 19.48 -17.44 -16.01
C GLY A 35 18.91 -17.13 -17.41
N ARG A 36 17.85 -17.82 -17.85
CA ARG A 36 17.21 -17.55 -19.13
C ARG A 36 16.15 -16.48 -18.99
N ILE A 37 16.45 -15.31 -19.54
CA ILE A 37 15.53 -14.18 -19.58
C ILE A 37 14.81 -14.16 -20.92
N THR A 38 13.48 -14.10 -20.89
CA THR A 38 12.67 -13.97 -22.10
C THR A 38 12.26 -12.53 -22.35
N CYS A 39 12.04 -11.76 -21.30
CA CYS A 39 11.51 -10.41 -21.39
C CYS A 39 11.75 -9.61 -20.11
N ILE A 40 12.08 -8.33 -20.25
CA ILE A 40 12.21 -7.38 -19.15
C ILE A 40 11.22 -6.24 -19.38
N ALA A 41 10.61 -5.74 -18.31
CA ALA A 41 9.75 -4.55 -18.34
C ALA A 41 9.85 -3.79 -17.02
N GLN A 42 9.60 -2.48 -17.03
CA GLN A 42 9.51 -1.67 -15.81
C GLN A 42 8.06 -1.37 -15.48
N SER A 43 7.67 -1.48 -14.21
CA SER A 43 6.34 -1.05 -13.75
C SER A 43 6.23 0.46 -13.65
N GLN A 44 5.01 0.99 -13.56
CA GLN A 44 4.78 2.44 -13.34
C GLN A 44 5.41 2.97 -12.04
N ARG A 45 5.76 2.07 -11.13
CA ARG A 45 6.39 2.38 -9.84
C ARG A 45 7.90 2.26 -9.88
N GLY A 46 8.46 1.84 -11.01
CA GLY A 46 9.89 1.73 -11.23
C GLY A 46 10.50 0.36 -10.93
N PHE A 47 9.73 -0.62 -10.45
CA PHE A 47 10.21 -1.99 -10.25
C PHE A 47 10.55 -2.66 -11.57
N ILE A 48 11.61 -3.47 -11.57
CA ILE A 48 12.07 -4.17 -12.77
C ILE A 48 11.52 -5.59 -12.77
N TRP A 49 10.70 -5.89 -13.76
CA TRP A 49 10.04 -7.16 -13.92
C TRP A 49 10.68 -7.99 -15.01
N VAL A 50 10.74 -9.29 -14.76
CA VAL A 50 11.44 -10.23 -15.60
C VAL A 50 10.60 -11.49 -15.78
N LYS A 51 10.43 -11.89 -17.03
CA LYS A 51 9.91 -13.20 -17.39
C LYS A 51 11.08 -14.14 -17.64
N THR A 52 11.11 -15.24 -16.91
CA THR A 52 11.97 -16.39 -17.23
C THR A 52 11.21 -17.34 -18.15
N SER A 53 11.74 -18.54 -18.39
CA SER A 53 11.00 -19.57 -19.13
C SER A 53 9.91 -20.24 -18.28
N THR A 54 10.01 -20.12 -16.95
CA THR A 54 9.16 -20.83 -15.98
C THR A 54 8.21 -19.91 -15.22
N GLU A 55 8.64 -18.71 -14.87
CA GLU A 55 7.88 -17.80 -14.01
C GLU A 55 8.14 -16.33 -14.30
N THR A 56 7.42 -15.47 -13.59
CA THR A 56 7.61 -14.01 -13.63
C THR A 56 8.03 -13.56 -12.25
N THR A 57 9.15 -12.85 -12.19
CA THR A 57 9.72 -12.29 -10.96
C THR A 57 9.92 -10.79 -11.13
N TYR A 58 10.08 -10.06 -10.04
CA TYR A 58 10.47 -8.65 -10.08
C TYR A 58 11.57 -8.35 -9.07
N PHE A 59 12.33 -7.31 -9.35
CA PHE A 59 13.36 -6.75 -8.51
C PHE A 59 12.86 -5.45 -7.89
N ASN A 60 12.90 -5.36 -6.57
CA ASN A 60 12.45 -4.19 -5.82
C ASN A 60 13.53 -3.14 -5.57
N GLY A 61 14.75 -3.37 -6.07
CA GLY A 61 15.95 -2.59 -5.73
C GLY A 61 16.99 -3.42 -4.99
N TYR A 62 16.56 -4.39 -4.19
CA TYR A 62 17.45 -5.15 -3.30
C TYR A 62 17.35 -6.66 -3.43
N GLU A 63 16.15 -7.20 -3.72
CA GLU A 63 15.91 -8.63 -3.77
C GLU A 63 14.97 -9.01 -4.91
N TRP A 64 15.18 -10.22 -5.44
CA TRP A 64 14.33 -10.83 -6.44
C TRP A 64 13.15 -11.52 -5.75
N THR A 65 11.94 -11.12 -6.10
CA THR A 65 10.72 -11.64 -5.48
C THR A 65 9.86 -12.34 -6.51
N SER A 66 9.66 -13.65 -6.32
CA SER A 66 8.66 -14.42 -7.07
C SER A 66 7.33 -14.41 -6.32
N LEU A 67 6.32 -13.83 -6.94
CA LEU A 67 4.95 -13.83 -6.45
C LEU A 67 4.03 -14.12 -7.64
N PRO A 68 2.93 -14.86 -7.45
CA PRO A 68 1.94 -15.02 -8.51
C PRO A 68 1.44 -13.63 -8.89
N THR A 69 1.45 -13.31 -10.20
CA THR A 69 1.18 -11.96 -10.73
C THR A 69 -0.14 -11.36 -10.23
N SER A 70 -1.08 -12.19 -9.76
CA SER A 70 -2.34 -11.78 -9.13
C SER A 70 -2.21 -11.14 -7.74
N GLU A 71 -1.11 -11.36 -7.05
CA GLU A 71 -0.85 -10.88 -5.69
C GLU A 71 0.10 -9.67 -5.66
N VAL A 72 0.74 -9.37 -6.79
CA VAL A 72 1.73 -8.30 -6.88
C VAL A 72 1.07 -6.99 -7.33
N PRO A 73 1.43 -5.87 -6.69
CA PRO A 73 0.99 -4.54 -7.09
C PRO A 73 1.58 -4.11 -8.45
N ASP A 74 0.72 -3.59 -9.35
CA ASP A 74 1.07 -2.95 -10.62
C ASP A 74 2.02 -3.73 -11.57
N PRO A 75 1.61 -4.91 -12.08
CA PRO A 75 2.40 -5.61 -13.09
C PRO A 75 2.51 -4.77 -14.38
N PRO A 76 3.70 -4.71 -15.00
CA PRO A 76 3.88 -3.95 -16.23
C PRO A 76 3.26 -4.65 -17.43
N ILE A 77 3.03 -3.86 -18.47
CA ILE A 77 2.74 -4.41 -19.80
C ILE A 77 4.07 -4.86 -20.40
N PHE A 78 4.23 -6.17 -20.56
CA PHE A 78 5.42 -6.74 -21.18
C PHE A 78 5.38 -6.54 -22.69
N ASN A 79 6.21 -5.64 -23.21
CA ASN A 79 6.48 -5.52 -24.64
C ASN A 79 7.79 -6.24 -25.00
N CYS A 80 7.71 -7.55 -25.18
CA CYS A 80 8.89 -8.40 -25.38
C CYS A 80 9.51 -8.30 -26.78
N ALA A 81 8.90 -7.52 -27.69
CA ALA A 81 9.49 -7.15 -28.96
C ALA A 81 10.43 -5.95 -28.77
N SER A 82 11.52 -6.13 -28.02
CA SER A 82 12.53 -5.07 -27.88
C SER A 82 13.33 -4.95 -29.17
N ASP A 83 13.48 -3.73 -29.70
CA ASP A 83 14.36 -3.49 -30.86
C ASP A 83 15.82 -3.60 -30.44
N LEU A 84 16.34 -4.83 -30.45
CA LEU A 84 17.71 -5.11 -30.02
C LEU A 84 18.76 -4.32 -30.80
N LYS A 85 18.43 -3.68 -31.93
CA LYS A 85 19.34 -2.79 -32.67
C LYS A 85 19.53 -1.44 -32.00
N ALA A 86 18.56 -0.98 -31.22
CA ALA A 86 18.62 0.30 -30.51
C ALA A 86 19.41 0.23 -29.18
N ILE A 87 19.96 -0.94 -28.83
CA ILE A 87 20.95 -1.06 -27.75
C ILE A 87 22.23 -0.32 -28.14
N ASP A 88 22.76 0.49 -27.21
CA ASP A 88 24.03 1.20 -27.33
C ASP A 88 25.18 0.26 -27.74
N ASP A 89 25.96 0.66 -28.74
CA ASP A 89 27.05 -0.16 -29.28
C ASP A 89 28.11 -0.50 -28.23
N SER A 90 28.37 0.38 -27.26
CA SER A 90 29.30 0.11 -26.16
C SER A 90 28.81 -1.02 -25.24
N ILE A 91 27.49 -1.10 -25.01
CA ILE A 91 26.87 -2.20 -24.25
C ILE A 91 26.93 -3.48 -25.08
N ARG A 92 26.67 -3.40 -26.38
CA ARG A 92 26.73 -4.54 -27.30
C ARG A 92 28.14 -5.13 -27.37
N GLU A 93 29.18 -4.30 -27.44
CA GLU A 93 30.57 -4.74 -27.45
C GLU A 93 30.94 -5.45 -26.14
N ARG A 94 30.54 -4.88 -24.99
CA ARG A 94 30.77 -5.51 -23.67
C ARG A 94 30.06 -6.84 -23.51
N LEU A 95 28.92 -7.01 -24.17
CA LEU A 95 28.13 -8.23 -24.13
C LEU A 95 28.26 -9.10 -25.39
N ALA A 96 29.30 -8.92 -26.20
CA ALA A 96 29.43 -9.58 -27.50
C ALA A 96 29.47 -11.12 -27.42
N SER A 97 29.91 -11.68 -26.30
CA SER A 97 29.91 -13.13 -26.03
C SER A 97 28.55 -13.68 -25.59
N TYR A 98 27.59 -12.82 -25.28
CA TYR A 98 26.30 -13.22 -24.72
C TYR A 98 25.18 -13.05 -25.74
N LYS A 99 24.24 -13.99 -25.70
CA LYS A 99 23.05 -13.93 -26.55
C LYS A 99 21.97 -13.12 -25.85
N ILE A 100 21.85 -11.84 -26.23
CA ILE A 100 20.83 -10.93 -25.70
C ILE A 100 19.45 -11.38 -26.17
N SER A 101 18.50 -11.42 -25.25
CA SER A 101 17.10 -11.78 -25.50
C SER A 101 16.15 -10.59 -25.39
N SER A 102 16.43 -9.66 -24.48
CA SER A 102 15.63 -8.45 -24.28
C SER A 102 16.47 -7.35 -23.65
N TYR A 103 16.02 -6.10 -23.79
CA TYR A 103 16.58 -4.99 -23.03
C TYR A 103 15.52 -3.92 -22.78
N ILE A 104 15.75 -3.11 -21.75
CA ILE A 104 15.02 -1.86 -21.49
C ILE A 104 15.98 -0.79 -21.00
N VAL A 105 15.59 0.47 -21.16
CA VAL A 105 16.15 1.60 -20.43
C VAL A 105 15.09 2.00 -19.41
N ASP A 106 15.45 2.03 -18.13
CA ASP A 106 14.53 2.40 -17.07
C ASP A 106 14.29 3.92 -17.03
N ASP A 107 13.29 4.34 -16.25
CA ASP A 107 12.94 5.76 -16.07
C ASP A 107 14.08 6.60 -15.46
N HIS A 108 15.06 5.96 -14.82
CA HIS A 108 16.28 6.61 -14.30
C HIS A 108 17.40 6.65 -15.35
N GLY A 109 17.16 6.10 -16.55
CA GLY A 109 18.08 6.06 -17.68
C GLY A 109 19.17 4.99 -17.57
N SER A 110 19.07 4.05 -16.62
CA SER A 110 19.96 2.90 -16.55
C SER A 110 19.47 1.78 -17.49
N THR A 111 20.40 0.98 -18.01
CA THR A 111 20.07 -0.04 -19.01
C THR A 111 20.08 -1.43 -18.40
N TRP A 112 19.02 -2.19 -18.65
CA TRP A 112 18.86 -3.58 -18.23
C TRP A 112 18.87 -4.47 -19.46
N VAL A 113 19.71 -5.51 -19.46
CA VAL A 113 19.87 -6.42 -20.59
C VAL A 113 19.68 -7.86 -20.12
N GLY A 114 18.65 -8.52 -20.65
CA GLY A 114 18.38 -9.93 -20.42
C GLY A 114 19.10 -10.79 -21.44
N THR A 115 19.58 -11.95 -21.01
CA THR A 115 20.26 -12.92 -21.87
C THR A 115 19.54 -14.27 -21.91
N GLN A 116 19.89 -15.11 -22.88
CA GLN A 116 19.28 -16.43 -23.00
C GLN A 116 19.74 -17.45 -21.94
N GLU A 117 20.88 -17.21 -21.28
CA GLU A 117 21.49 -18.20 -20.36
C GLU A 117 22.24 -17.59 -19.16
N ASN A 118 22.59 -16.30 -19.17
CA ASN A 118 23.51 -15.69 -18.20
C ASN A 118 22.84 -14.66 -17.28
N GLY A 119 21.52 -14.72 -17.16
CA GLY A 119 20.74 -13.81 -16.35
C GLY A 119 20.66 -12.42 -16.96
N ILE A 120 20.80 -11.41 -16.10
CA ILE A 120 20.57 -10.00 -16.42
C ILE A 120 21.83 -9.20 -16.18
N PHE A 121 22.16 -8.31 -17.10
CA PHE A 121 23.20 -7.31 -16.93
C PHE A 121 22.56 -5.94 -16.70
N TYR A 122 22.97 -5.28 -15.63
CA TYR A 122 22.56 -3.94 -15.27
C TYR A 122 23.70 -2.95 -15.49
N PHE A 123 23.43 -1.92 -16.28
CA PHE A 123 24.34 -0.83 -16.61
C PHE A 123 23.80 0.44 -15.96
N PRO A 124 24.30 0.83 -14.77
CA PRO A 124 23.87 2.04 -14.12
C PRO A 124 24.20 3.26 -14.97
N LYS A 125 23.26 4.18 -15.09
CA LYS A 125 23.53 5.51 -15.65
C LYS A 125 24.58 6.20 -14.78
N LYS A 126 25.57 6.83 -15.43
CA LYS A 126 26.52 7.70 -14.74
C LYS A 126 25.80 8.99 -14.35
N GLU A 127 25.24 9.05 -13.16
CA GLU A 127 24.54 10.24 -12.65
C GLU A 127 24.91 10.54 -11.18
N ASN A 128 24.71 11.80 -10.79
CA ASN A 128 25.19 12.43 -9.56
C ASN A 128 24.60 11.75 -8.31
N ASP A 129 25.34 11.72 -7.20
CA ASP A 129 24.99 11.12 -5.89
C ASP A 129 23.70 11.73 -5.27
N GLN A 130 22.53 11.44 -5.86
CA GLN A 130 21.23 11.81 -5.35
C GLN A 130 20.50 10.58 -4.82
N SER A 131 19.87 10.75 -3.65
CA SER A 131 19.11 9.68 -3.02
C SER A 131 17.87 9.35 -3.84
N THR A 132 17.64 8.05 -4.06
CA THR A 132 16.47 7.55 -4.76
C THR A 132 15.22 7.73 -3.90
N ASP A 133 14.12 8.10 -4.54
CA ASP A 133 12.82 8.23 -3.87
C ASP A 133 12.31 6.89 -3.32
N VAL A 134 11.59 6.96 -2.20
CA VAL A 134 10.93 5.80 -1.60
C VAL A 134 9.64 5.49 -2.34
N VAL A 135 9.48 4.22 -2.70
CA VAL A 135 8.30 3.68 -3.37
C VAL A 135 7.59 2.71 -2.44
N PHE A 136 6.25 2.78 -2.38
CA PHE A 136 5.46 1.78 -1.68
C PHE A 136 5.35 0.53 -2.53
N GLU A 137 5.81 -0.60 -2.00
CA GLU A 137 5.65 -1.89 -2.65
C GLU A 137 4.18 -2.29 -2.57
N PHE A 138 3.70 -2.65 -1.38
CA PHE A 138 2.32 -3.03 -1.17
C PHE A 138 1.76 -2.43 0.11
N ILE A 139 0.44 -2.29 0.12
CA ILE A 139 -0.33 -1.89 1.28
C ILE A 139 -1.34 -3.01 1.52
N GLY A 140 -1.39 -3.54 2.74
CA GLY A 140 -2.23 -4.68 3.07
C GLY A 140 -2.99 -4.49 4.37
N PHE A 141 -4.22 -5.01 4.42
CA PHE A 141 -5.08 -4.99 5.59
C PHE A 141 -5.49 -6.40 6.00
N ASN A 142 -5.35 -6.76 7.28
CA ASN A 142 -5.66 -8.11 7.79
C ASN A 142 -5.10 -9.22 6.88
N ASN A 143 -3.83 -9.07 6.47
CA ASN A 143 -3.13 -10.00 5.59
C ASN A 143 -3.65 -10.09 4.14
N LYS A 144 -4.52 -9.17 3.71
CA LYS A 144 -4.95 -9.02 2.31
C LYS A 144 -4.26 -7.81 1.68
N ILE A 145 -3.59 -8.03 0.56
CA ILE A 145 -2.95 -6.97 -0.22
C ILE A 145 -4.03 -6.17 -0.96
N VAL A 146 -3.97 -4.85 -0.84
CA VAL A 146 -4.84 -3.91 -1.55
C VAL A 146 -4.13 -3.41 -2.79
N ARG A 147 -4.86 -3.43 -3.91
CA ARG A 147 -4.39 -2.97 -5.21
C ARG A 147 -4.76 -1.51 -5.50
N ASP A 148 -5.18 -0.78 -4.47
CA ASP A 148 -5.39 0.65 -4.55
C ASP A 148 -4.10 1.35 -4.14
N PHE A 149 -3.65 2.18 -5.06
CA PHE A 149 -2.32 2.74 -5.14
C PHE A 149 -2.35 4.25 -5.25
N SER A 150 -3.55 4.82 -5.10
CA SER A 150 -3.72 6.23 -4.87
C SER A 150 -2.96 6.66 -3.62
N ASN A 151 -2.56 7.93 -3.58
CA ASN A 151 -1.94 8.51 -2.39
C ASN A 151 -2.94 8.63 -1.22
N GLU A 152 -4.20 8.22 -1.41
CA GLU A 152 -5.30 8.33 -0.46
C GLU A 152 -6.01 6.98 -0.36
N ILE A 153 -5.85 6.29 0.77
CA ILE A 153 -6.49 5.00 0.98
C ILE A 153 -7.55 5.14 2.06
N ASP A 154 -8.77 4.80 1.65
CA ASP A 154 -9.90 4.67 2.56
C ASP A 154 -9.82 3.34 3.31
N VAL A 155 -9.57 3.44 4.62
CA VAL A 155 -9.45 2.30 5.52
C VAL A 155 -10.79 2.07 6.21
N ASP A 156 -11.38 0.91 5.94
CA ASP A 156 -12.58 0.45 6.61
C ASP A 156 -12.26 0.04 8.07
N HIS A 157 -13.09 0.50 9.02
CA HIS A 157 -13.07 0.14 10.44
C HIS A 157 -13.02 -1.37 10.75
N ARG A 158 -13.34 -2.24 9.80
CA ARG A 158 -13.24 -3.70 9.96
C ARG A 158 -11.79 -4.21 10.00
N TYR A 159 -10.84 -3.43 9.50
CA TYR A 159 -9.44 -3.80 9.48
C TYR A 159 -8.78 -3.49 10.83
N GLN A 160 -8.05 -4.46 11.37
CA GLN A 160 -7.36 -4.34 12.65
C GLN A 160 -5.86 -4.12 12.47
N THR A 161 -5.33 -4.64 11.36
CA THR A 161 -3.91 -4.55 11.03
C THR A 161 -3.70 -3.89 9.69
N LEU A 162 -2.73 -2.97 9.62
CA LEU A 162 -2.25 -2.33 8.40
C LEU A 162 -0.78 -2.69 8.24
N SER A 163 -0.41 -3.21 7.08
CA SER A 163 0.98 -3.49 6.69
C SER A 163 1.34 -2.63 5.49
N ILE A 164 2.43 -1.88 5.60
CA ILE A 164 2.97 -1.08 4.50
C ILE A 164 4.39 -1.57 4.24
N ALA A 165 4.64 -2.06 3.03
CA ALA A 165 5.97 -2.38 2.55
C ALA A 165 6.46 -1.28 1.61
N TYR A 166 7.76 -1.02 1.64
CA TYR A 166 8.38 0.06 0.91
C TYR A 166 9.82 -0.30 0.55
N SER A 167 10.32 0.30 -0.52
CA SER A 167 11.68 0.15 -0.98
C SER A 167 12.19 1.45 -1.61
N THR A 168 13.49 1.64 -1.57
CA THR A 168 14.18 2.57 -2.47
C THR A 168 14.69 1.81 -3.68
N LEU A 169 14.46 2.33 -4.88
CA LEU A 169 14.91 1.73 -6.13
C LEU A 169 16.40 1.94 -6.35
N ASP A 170 17.22 1.45 -5.43
CA ASP A 170 18.68 1.53 -5.51
C ASP A 170 19.27 0.25 -6.05
N PHE A 171 19.47 0.22 -7.36
CA PHE A 171 20.01 -0.95 -8.04
C PHE A 171 21.55 -1.04 -7.99
N ARG A 172 22.23 -0.10 -7.31
CA ARG A 172 23.71 0.00 -7.29
C ARG A 172 24.34 -0.58 -6.02
N SER A 173 23.58 -0.67 -4.93
CA SER A 173 24.12 -0.96 -3.60
C SER A 173 23.62 -2.29 -3.07
N ASP A 174 24.56 -3.21 -2.79
CA ASP A 174 24.29 -4.47 -2.07
C ASP A 174 23.94 -4.23 -0.59
N ARG A 175 24.10 -3.00 -0.10
CA ARG A 175 23.78 -2.63 1.28
C ARG A 175 22.35 -2.13 1.37
N LYS A 176 21.56 -2.81 2.20
CA LYS A 176 20.19 -2.41 2.53
C LYS A 176 20.17 -1.01 3.17
N PRO A 177 19.22 -0.14 2.79
CA PRO A 177 19.11 1.23 3.27
C PRO A 177 18.58 1.25 4.70
N GLN A 178 18.69 2.40 5.35
CA GLN A 178 17.97 2.65 6.61
C GLN A 178 16.75 3.51 6.32
N TYR A 179 15.67 3.25 7.02
CA TYR A 179 14.42 3.99 6.87
C TYR A 179 14.12 4.77 8.14
N ARG A 180 13.42 5.89 7.97
CA ARG A 180 12.71 6.54 9.06
C ARG A 180 11.29 6.83 8.64
N TYR A 181 10.35 6.56 9.53
CA TYR A 181 8.94 6.84 9.29
C TYR A 181 8.31 7.55 10.48
N LYS A 182 7.20 8.23 10.21
CA LYS A 182 6.31 8.78 11.24
C LYS A 182 4.87 8.78 10.72
N ILE A 183 3.91 8.76 11.63
CA ILE A 183 2.51 9.00 11.30
C ILE A 183 2.10 10.32 11.92
N GLU A 184 1.80 11.30 11.09
CA GLU A 184 1.27 12.57 11.57
C GLU A 184 -0.12 12.35 12.18
N GLY A 185 -0.28 12.82 13.42
CA GLY A 185 -1.46 12.57 14.26
C GLY A 185 -1.29 11.47 15.31
N ILE A 186 -0.21 10.67 15.26
CA ILE A 186 0.12 9.64 16.27
C ILE A 186 1.52 9.87 16.86
N HIS A 187 2.52 10.04 16.00
CA HIS A 187 3.92 10.16 16.39
C HIS A 187 4.39 11.61 16.28
N THR A 188 5.12 12.09 17.30
CA THR A 188 5.78 13.41 17.29
C THR A 188 7.12 13.35 16.56
N ASP A 189 7.89 12.28 16.79
CA ASP A 189 9.26 12.12 16.31
C ASP A 189 9.36 11.01 15.24
N TRP A 190 10.45 11.03 14.48
CA TRP A 190 10.77 10.01 13.49
C TRP A 190 11.23 8.71 14.17
N ILE A 191 10.71 7.58 13.69
CA ILE A 191 11.10 6.24 14.13
C ILE A 191 12.05 5.65 13.09
N LEU A 192 13.26 5.30 13.51
CA LEU A 192 14.27 4.65 12.67
C LEU A 192 14.01 3.15 12.60
N THR A 193 14.10 2.58 11.40
CA THR A 193 13.98 1.14 11.16
C THR A 193 14.90 0.70 10.00
N LYS A 194 15.27 -0.58 10.00
CA LYS A 194 15.94 -1.22 8.85
C LYS A 194 15.01 -2.16 8.10
N ASP A 195 13.82 -2.41 8.65
CA ASP A 195 12.86 -3.33 8.07
C ASP A 195 12.19 -2.63 6.87
N PRO A 196 12.06 -3.30 5.71
CA PRO A 196 11.37 -2.77 4.52
C PRO A 196 9.84 -2.83 4.66
N LYS A 197 9.34 -3.16 5.85
CA LYS A 197 7.93 -3.34 6.13
C LYS A 197 7.62 -2.86 7.55
N VAL A 198 6.57 -2.06 7.68
CA VAL A 198 6.00 -1.67 8.97
C VAL A 198 4.59 -2.24 9.09
N GLN A 199 4.29 -2.78 10.27
CA GLN A 199 2.97 -3.30 10.59
C GLN A 199 2.40 -2.59 11.81
N PHE A 200 1.19 -2.07 11.65
CA PHE A 200 0.40 -1.45 12.71
C PHE A 200 -0.70 -2.42 13.14
N THR A 201 -0.79 -2.70 14.44
CA THR A 201 -1.75 -3.66 15.02
C THR A 201 -2.94 -3.01 15.73
N SER A 202 -2.90 -1.70 15.92
CA SER A 202 -3.98 -0.92 16.52
C SER A 202 -4.22 0.30 15.65
N LEU A 203 -5.27 0.24 14.83
CA LEU A 203 -5.64 1.32 13.94
C LEU A 203 -6.61 2.29 14.62
N PRO A 204 -6.50 3.61 14.35
CA PRO A 204 -7.45 4.58 14.87
C PRO A 204 -8.88 4.34 14.39
N ASP A 205 -9.85 4.64 15.26
CA ASP A 205 -11.29 4.47 15.00
C ASP A 205 -11.85 5.47 13.95
N ARG A 206 -11.21 6.63 13.80
CA ARG A 206 -11.60 7.70 12.87
C ARG A 206 -10.45 8.66 12.63
N GLY A 207 -10.45 9.31 11.47
CA GLY A 207 -9.58 10.45 11.18
C GLY A 207 -8.70 10.25 9.97
N THR A 208 -8.03 11.32 9.58
CA THR A 208 -7.08 11.37 8.47
C THR A 208 -5.67 11.39 9.04
N TYR A 209 -4.85 10.41 8.66
CA TYR A 209 -3.48 10.28 9.11
C TYR A 209 -2.55 10.28 7.91
N VAL A 210 -1.36 10.88 8.05
CA VAL A 210 -0.37 10.91 6.98
C VAL A 210 0.83 10.08 7.39
N PHE A 211 1.02 8.94 6.74
CA PHE A 211 2.22 8.14 6.88
C PHE A 211 3.32 8.78 6.04
N LYS A 212 4.42 9.16 6.69
CA LYS A 212 5.59 9.78 6.06
C LYS A 212 6.78 8.87 6.21
N ILE A 213 7.54 8.70 5.13
CA ILE A 213 8.75 7.87 5.13
C ILE A 213 9.88 8.53 4.34
N GLN A 214 11.10 8.33 4.82
CA GLN A 214 12.34 8.66 4.13
C GLN A 214 13.31 7.49 4.26
N ALA A 215 14.17 7.35 3.28
CA ALA A 215 15.27 6.40 3.27
C ALA A 215 16.62 7.12 3.28
N LEU A 216 17.58 6.47 3.89
CA LEU A 216 18.98 6.83 3.95
C LEU A 216 19.77 5.73 3.26
N GLN A 217 20.25 6.03 2.06
CA GLN A 217 21.15 5.15 1.33
C GLN A 217 22.60 5.34 1.82
N PRO A 218 23.42 4.27 1.78
CA PRO A 218 24.81 4.37 2.20
C PRO A 218 25.60 5.42 1.42
N GLY A 219 26.15 6.41 2.12
CA GLY A 219 26.95 7.47 1.49
C GLY A 219 26.15 8.65 0.93
N LEU A 220 24.83 8.63 1.06
CA LEU A 220 23.93 9.70 0.63
C LEU A 220 23.18 10.31 1.82
N ASP A 221 22.57 11.47 1.59
CA ASP A 221 21.63 12.10 2.53
C ASP A 221 20.25 11.42 2.49
N TRP A 222 19.37 11.82 3.40
CA TRP A 222 17.97 11.36 3.41
C TRP A 222 17.24 11.76 2.12
N SER A 223 16.53 10.81 1.51
CA SER A 223 15.63 11.02 0.37
C SER A 223 14.49 12.00 0.65
N ALA A 224 13.82 12.43 -0.41
CA ALA A 224 12.58 13.19 -0.31
C ALA A 224 11.52 12.42 0.50
N THR A 225 10.70 13.16 1.24
CA THR A 225 9.63 12.56 2.05
C THR A 225 8.52 12.02 1.15
N ARG A 226 8.28 10.71 1.24
CA ARG A 226 7.11 10.07 0.62
C ARG A 226 5.96 10.07 1.61
N GLU A 227 4.78 10.51 1.16
CA GLU A 227 3.58 10.63 1.98
C GLU A 227 2.46 9.70 1.46
N LEU A 228 1.71 9.12 2.39
CA LEU A 228 0.52 8.32 2.14
C LEU A 228 -0.59 8.76 3.09
N ASN A 229 -1.70 9.23 2.53
CA ASN A 229 -2.88 9.63 3.28
C ASN A 229 -3.74 8.40 3.58
N LEU A 230 -4.02 8.18 4.85
CA LEU A 230 -4.82 7.10 5.38
C LEU A 230 -6.10 7.70 5.98
N ASN A 231 -7.22 7.47 5.31
CA ASN A 231 -8.53 7.96 5.73
C ASN A 231 -9.29 6.85 6.45
N PHE A 232 -9.36 6.90 7.77
CA PHE A 232 -10.10 5.90 8.56
C PHE A 232 -11.58 6.26 8.59
N LEU A 233 -12.37 5.51 7.82
CA LEU A 233 -13.79 5.72 7.65
C LEU A 233 -14.55 5.39 8.94
N THR A 234 -15.41 6.33 9.37
CA THR A 234 -16.23 6.13 10.57
C THR A 234 -17.36 5.14 10.27
N PRO A 235 -17.55 4.09 11.10
CA PRO A 235 -18.69 3.20 10.94
C PRO A 235 -20.02 3.94 11.06
N PHE A 236 -20.96 3.67 10.15
CA PHE A 236 -22.27 4.34 10.11
C PHE A 236 -23.06 4.23 11.43
N TYR A 237 -22.90 3.13 12.18
CA TYR A 237 -23.56 2.89 13.46
C TYR A 237 -22.99 3.72 14.63
N LYS A 238 -21.80 4.30 14.49
CA LYS A 238 -21.21 5.24 15.46
C LYS A 238 -21.58 6.71 15.16
N THR A 239 -22.37 6.99 14.12
CA THR A 239 -22.81 8.36 13.82
C THR A 239 -23.87 8.84 14.82
N TYR A 240 -23.75 10.08 15.29
CA TYR A 240 -24.72 10.68 16.23
C TYR A 240 -26.17 10.63 15.72
N VAL A 241 -26.36 10.66 14.40
CA VAL A 241 -27.67 10.54 13.74
C VAL A 241 -28.30 9.18 14.01
N PHE A 242 -27.53 8.10 13.91
CA PHE A 242 -28.03 6.75 14.20
C PHE A 242 -28.45 6.59 15.66
N ILE A 243 -27.66 7.12 16.59
CA ILE A 243 -27.99 7.15 18.02
C ILE A 243 -29.26 7.97 18.27
N ALA A 244 -29.38 9.15 17.64
CA ALA A 244 -30.56 10.00 17.77
C ALA A 244 -31.84 9.31 17.28
N ILE A 245 -31.78 8.62 16.13
CA ILE A 245 -32.91 7.84 15.61
C ILE A 245 -33.30 6.74 16.59
N TRP A 246 -32.33 6.02 17.15
CA TRP A 246 -32.58 4.98 18.15
C TRP A 246 -33.21 5.51 19.44
N VAL A 247 -32.74 6.66 19.93
CA VAL A 247 -33.33 7.34 21.09
C VAL A 247 -34.77 7.76 20.81
N VAL A 248 -35.05 8.32 19.63
CA VAL A 248 -36.41 8.69 19.21
C VAL A 248 -37.32 7.45 19.12
N LEU A 249 -36.84 6.36 18.54
CA LEU A 249 -37.57 5.09 18.48
C LEU A 249 -37.86 4.53 19.88
N MET A 250 -36.89 4.58 20.80
CA MET A 250 -37.08 4.19 22.21
C MET A 250 -38.14 5.03 22.92
N ILE A 251 -38.14 6.35 22.72
CA ILE A 251 -39.14 7.26 23.29
C ILE A 251 -40.54 6.96 22.72
N LEU A 252 -40.65 6.78 21.40
CA LEU A 252 -41.92 6.42 20.75
C LEU A 252 -42.44 5.06 21.24
N PHE A 253 -41.56 4.09 21.40
CA PHE A 253 -41.90 2.78 21.96
C PHE A 253 -42.42 2.91 23.39
N LEU A 254 -41.75 3.70 24.24
CA LEU A 254 -42.17 3.95 25.61
C LEU A 254 -43.57 4.61 25.66
N ILE A 255 -43.79 5.63 24.82
CA ILE A 255 -45.10 6.30 24.70
C ILE A 255 -46.18 5.32 24.23
N ALA A 256 -45.85 4.44 23.28
CA ALA A 256 -46.78 3.42 22.78
C ALA A 256 -47.16 2.42 23.88
N VAL A 257 -46.19 1.94 24.67
CA VAL A 257 -46.41 1.05 25.81
C VAL A 257 -47.27 1.72 26.88
N ILE A 258 -46.97 2.98 27.24
CA ILE A 258 -47.77 3.74 28.20
C ILE A 258 -49.21 3.91 27.70
N ARG A 259 -49.40 4.34 26.44
CA ARG A 259 -50.73 4.45 25.83
C ARG A 259 -51.47 3.13 25.78
N TRP A 260 -50.78 2.02 25.51
CA TRP A 260 -51.38 0.69 25.52
C TRP A 260 -51.82 0.28 26.93
N TYR A 261 -50.98 0.51 27.94
CA TYR A 261 -51.27 0.23 29.34
C TYR A 261 -52.51 1.00 29.83
N PHE A 262 -52.54 2.33 29.60
CA PHE A 262 -53.70 3.16 29.97
C PHE A 262 -54.98 2.77 29.22
N ARG A 263 -54.90 2.48 27.91
CA ARG A 263 -56.07 2.02 27.15
C ARG A 263 -56.60 0.68 27.65
N ARG A 264 -55.71 -0.22 28.08
CA ARG A 264 -56.10 -1.51 28.66
C ARG A 264 -56.79 -1.33 30.02
N ARG A 265 -56.23 -0.49 30.90
CA ARG A 265 -56.84 -0.12 32.19
C ARG A 265 -58.26 0.44 32.03
N LEU A 266 -58.44 1.43 31.15
CA LEU A 266 -59.75 2.03 30.89
C LEU A 266 -60.79 1.02 30.34
N LYS A 267 -60.35 0.04 29.54
CA LYS A 267 -61.25 -1.03 29.06
C LYS A 267 -61.68 -1.94 30.21
N VAL A 268 -60.77 -2.29 31.12
CA VAL A 268 -61.07 -3.12 32.29
C VAL A 268 -62.04 -2.40 33.22
N GLU A 269 -61.80 -1.12 33.54
CA GLU A 269 -62.71 -0.33 34.38
C GLU A 269 -64.11 -0.20 33.78
N ARG A 270 -64.23 0.00 32.47
CA ARG A 270 -65.53 0.02 31.78
C ARG A 270 -66.23 -1.34 31.81
N LEU A 271 -65.49 -2.44 31.76
CA LEU A 271 -66.06 -3.78 31.89
C LEU A 271 -66.56 -4.03 33.31
N GLU A 272 -65.80 -3.65 34.33
CA GLU A 272 -66.22 -3.74 35.73
C GLU A 272 -67.45 -2.88 36.02
N SER A 273 -67.49 -1.63 35.53
CA SER A 273 -68.66 -0.75 35.67
C SER A 273 -69.91 -1.35 35.02
N LYS A 274 -69.77 -1.95 33.82
CA LYS A 274 -70.89 -2.63 33.15
C LYS A 274 -71.34 -3.88 33.89
N LEU A 275 -70.43 -4.65 34.47
CA LEU A 275 -70.76 -5.82 35.28
C LEU A 275 -71.59 -5.42 36.50
N LYS A 276 -71.18 -4.38 37.24
CA LYS A 276 -71.93 -3.86 38.39
C LYS A 276 -73.35 -3.40 38.03
N ASP A 277 -73.50 -2.70 36.91
CA ASP A 277 -74.82 -2.24 36.42
C ASP A 277 -75.73 -3.42 36.01
N LEU A 278 -75.16 -4.45 35.37
CA LEU A 278 -75.87 -5.67 35.00
C LEU A 278 -76.28 -6.50 36.23
N GLU A 279 -75.40 -6.64 37.22
CA GLU A 279 -75.72 -7.29 38.50
C GLU A 279 -76.85 -6.56 39.23
N GLY A 280 -76.80 -5.22 39.30
CA GLY A 280 -77.87 -4.42 39.90
C GLY A 280 -79.22 -4.60 39.19
N LYS A 281 -79.22 -4.61 37.84
CA LYS A 281 -80.43 -4.88 37.04
C LYS A 281 -80.95 -6.30 37.22
N ALA A 282 -80.07 -7.29 37.29
CA ALA A 282 -80.45 -8.69 37.50
C ALA A 282 -81.09 -8.89 38.88
N LEU A 283 -80.55 -8.26 39.93
CA LEU A 283 -81.13 -8.28 41.28
C LEU A 283 -82.50 -7.60 41.32
N GLN A 284 -82.66 -6.44 40.68
CA GLN A 284 -83.96 -5.79 40.55
C GLN A 284 -84.97 -6.66 39.78
N SER A 285 -84.55 -7.37 38.73
CA SER A 285 -85.42 -8.28 37.98
C SER A 285 -85.76 -9.57 38.75
N GLN A 286 -84.95 -9.96 39.73
CA GLN A 286 -85.27 -11.04 40.68
C GLN A 286 -86.16 -10.57 41.84
N MET A 287 -86.24 -9.26 42.09
CA MET A 287 -87.23 -8.67 43.00
C MET A 287 -88.60 -8.65 42.32
N ASN A 288 -89.41 -9.65 42.64
CA ASN A 288 -90.78 -9.82 42.17
C ASN A 288 -91.66 -8.61 42.57
N PRO A 289 -92.28 -7.85 41.64
CA PRO A 289 -93.20 -6.78 42.00
C PRO A 289 -94.55 -7.40 42.32
N HIS A 290 -94.67 -8.03 43.49
CA HIS A 290 -95.97 -8.32 44.07
C HIS A 290 -96.29 -7.20 45.07
N PHE A 291 -97.51 -6.68 45.02
CA PHE A 291 -98.06 -5.52 45.73
C PHE A 291 -97.91 -4.17 45.03
N VAL A 292 -98.75 -3.96 44.01
CA VAL A 292 -99.52 -2.71 43.92
C VAL A 292 -101.00 -3.09 43.77
N PHE A 293 -101.81 -2.51 44.66
CA PHE A 293 -103.23 -2.73 45.00
C PHE A 293 -103.51 -3.82 46.03
#